data_AF-A0AAJ3MRG3-F1
#
_entry.id   AF-A0AAJ3MRG3-F1
#
_cell.length_a   1.000
_cell.length_b   1.000
_cell.length_c   1.000
_cell.angle_alpha   90.00
_cell.angle_beta   90.00
_cell.angle_gamma   90.00
#
_symmetry.space_group_name_H-M   'P 1'
#
loop_
_entity.id
_entity.type
_entity.pdbx_description
1 polymer ?
#
loop_
_entity_poly.entity_id
_entity_poly.type
_entity_poly.pdbx_seq_one_letter_code
_entity_poly.pdbx_strand_id
1 'polypeptide(L)' 'MRERHRDELELGSATSLTTDQYGELLAYMQFLRDWPQSTKFPTQKYRPKKPGWIDQQTL' A
#
# COMPACT_ATOMS: atom_id res chain seq x y z
N MET A 1 -29.16 7.72 17.68
CA MET A 1 -27.85 8.36 17.42
C MET A 1 -26.72 7.32 17.51
N ARG A 2 -26.81 6.23 16.73
CA ARG A 2 -25.86 5.10 16.77
C ARG A 2 -25.56 4.64 15.34
N GLU A 3 -25.03 5.54 14.52
CA GLU A 3 -24.91 5.29 13.07
C GLU A 3 -23.62 5.81 12.43
N ARG A 4 -22.55 6.07 13.19
CA ARG A 4 -21.25 6.46 12.59
C ARG A 4 -20.00 5.82 13.20
N HIS A 5 -20.15 4.70 13.90
CA HIS A 5 -19.02 3.85 14.30
C HIS A 5 -19.05 2.48 13.60
N ARG A 6 -19.97 2.29 12.65
CA ARG A 6 -20.15 1.01 11.95
C ARG A 6 -19.30 0.90 10.67
N ASP A 7 -18.81 2.03 10.15
CA ASP A 7 -17.83 2.09 9.03
C ASP A 7 -16.38 1.89 9.48
N GLU A 8 -16.06 1.98 10.78
CA GLU A 8 -14.70 1.71 11.27
C GLU A 8 -14.42 0.22 11.47
N LEU A 9 -15.46 -0.61 11.32
CA LEU A 9 -15.46 -2.05 11.62
C LEU A 9 -15.89 -2.93 10.43
N GLU A 10 -15.92 -2.38 9.22
CA GLU A 10 -15.89 -3.18 7.98
C GLU A 10 -14.43 -3.59 7.70
N LEU A 11 -14.06 -4.77 8.20
CA LEU A 11 -13.78 -5.94 7.36
C LEU A 11 -12.57 -5.70 6.43
N GLY A 12 -11.34 -6.05 6.81
CA GLY A 12 -10.99 -7.33 7.40
C GLY A 12 -10.43 -8.27 6.35
N SER A 13 -9.24 -7.95 5.82
CA SER A 13 -8.40 -8.91 5.10
C SER A 13 -6.94 -8.57 5.36
N ALA A 14 -6.32 -9.34 6.26
CA ALA A 14 -4.88 -9.63 6.31
C ALA A 14 -3.85 -8.55 6.74
N THR A 15 -4.16 -7.57 7.60
CA THR A 15 -3.11 -6.70 8.19
C THR A 15 -2.34 -7.35 9.34
N SER A 16 -1.81 -8.55 9.13
CA SER A 16 -0.70 -9.09 9.96
C SER A 16 0.64 -8.63 9.38
N LEU A 17 0.75 -7.34 9.08
CA LEU A 17 2.00 -6.76 8.60
C LEU A 17 2.97 -6.71 9.77
N THR A 18 4.09 -7.42 9.61
CA THR A 18 5.23 -7.27 10.53
C THR A 18 5.77 -5.84 10.45
N THR A 19 6.48 -5.39 11.49
CA THR A 19 7.09 -4.05 11.53
C THR A 19 7.97 -3.78 10.30
N ASP A 20 8.66 -4.81 9.81
CA ASP A 20 9.48 -4.74 8.60
C ASP A 20 8.64 -4.52 7.34
N GLN A 21 7.59 -5.33 7.15
CA GLN A 21 6.64 -5.17 6.03
C GLN A 21 5.93 -3.82 6.05
N TYR A 22 5.62 -3.30 7.24
CA TYR A 22 5.03 -1.97 7.38
C TYR A 22 6.00 -0.87 6.93
N GLY A 23 7.29 -0.99 7.30
CA GLY A 23 8.34 -0.09 6.81
C GLY A 23 8.50 -0.14 5.29
N GLU A 24 8.54 -1.34 4.72
CA GLU A 24 8.59 -1.53 3.26
C GLU A 24 7.39 -0.93 2.55
N LEU A 25 6.19 -1.06 3.13
CA LEU A 25 4.96 -0.51 2.57
C LEU A 25 5.02 1.02 2.51
N LEU A 26 5.43 1.66 3.61
CA LEU A 26 5.58 3.11 3.67
C LEU A 26 6.60 3.63 2.65
N ALA A 27 7.73 2.93 2.53
CA ALA A 27 8.74 3.26 1.52
C ALA A 27 8.19 3.10 0.09
N TYR A 28 7.51 1.99 -0.19
CA TYR A 28 6.88 1.73 -1.48
C TYR A 28 5.83 2.81 -1.85
N MET A 29 4.97 3.19 -0.90
CA MET A 29 4.00 4.28 -1.09
C MET A 29 4.69 5.62 -1.38
N GLN A 30 5.78 5.92 -0.67
CA GLN A 30 6.54 7.14 -0.88
C GLN A 30 7.19 7.17 -2.28
N PHE A 31 7.79 6.06 -2.73
CA PHE A 31 8.33 5.96 -4.08
C PHE A 31 7.25 6.08 -5.15
N LEU A 32 6.06 5.50 -4.93
CA LEU A 32 4.93 5.64 -5.85
C LEU A 32 4.44 7.08 -5.97
N ARG A 33 4.46 7.83 -4.86
CA ARG A 33 4.10 9.25 -4.85
C ARG A 33 5.13 10.11 -5.57
N ASP A 34 6.41 9.78 -5.42
CA ASP A 34 7.52 10.50 -6.06
C ASP A 34 7.63 10.18 -7.56
N TRP A 35 7.26 8.96 -7.97
CA TRP A 35 7.34 8.51 -9.35
C TRP A 35 6.68 9.43 -10.39
N PRO A 36 5.41 9.89 -10.24
CA PRO A 36 4.80 10.82 -11.19
C PRO A 36 5.44 12.21 -11.20
N GLN A 37 6.19 12.58 -10.15
CA GLN A 37 6.97 13.82 -10.10
C GLN A 37 8.36 13.65 -10.74
N SER A 38 8.81 12.42 -10.94
CA SER A 38 10.09 12.11 -11.57
C SER A 38 10.03 12.28 -13.09
N THR A 39 11.14 12.72 -13.68
CA THR A 39 11.34 12.79 -15.15
C THR A 39 11.24 11.42 -15.84
N LYS A 40 11.28 10.34 -15.05
CA LYS A 40 11.17 8.95 -15.50
C LYS A 40 9.72 8.53 -15.78
N PHE A 41 8.73 9.29 -15.31
CA PHE A 41 7.33 9.07 -15.64
C PHE A 41 7.06 9.36 -17.12
N PRO A 42 6.19 8.57 -17.81
CA PRO A 42 5.37 7.45 -17.35
C PRO A 42 6.01 6.07 -17.52
N THR A 43 7.34 5.98 -17.66
CA THR A 43 7.99 4.71 -18.02
C THR A 43 7.78 3.65 -16.94
N GLN A 44 7.07 2.58 -17.29
CA GLN A 44 6.72 1.50 -16.36
C GLN A 44 7.94 0.79 -15.78
N LYS A 45 9.07 0.76 -16.51
CA LYS A 45 10.34 0.19 -16.02
C LYS A 45 10.88 0.88 -14.77
N TYR A 46 10.49 2.14 -14.54
CA TYR A 46 10.88 2.93 -13.37
C TYR A 46 9.78 3.03 -12.32
N ARG A 47 8.62 2.44 -12.59
CA ARG A 47 7.55 2.36 -11.59
C ARG A 47 8.04 1.47 -10.44
N PRO A 48 7.94 1.92 -9.19
CA PRO A 48 8.21 1.08 -8.03
C PRO A 48 7.40 -0.21 -8.14
N LYS A 49 8.06 -1.35 -7.88
CA LYS A 49 7.40 -2.65 -7.87
C LYS A 49 6.74 -2.87 -6.52
N LYS A 50 5.51 -3.38 -6.53
CA LYS A 50 4.83 -3.81 -5.31
C LYS A 50 5.66 -4.91 -4.62
N PRO A 51 5.89 -4.80 -3.30
CA PRO A 51 6.44 -5.91 -2.52
C PRO A 51 5.64 -7.19 -2.75
N GLY A 52 6.33 -8.33 -2.88
CA GLY A 52 5.68 -9.61 -3.22
C GLY A 52 4.68 -10.07 -2.16
N TRP A 53 4.87 -9.70 -0.90
CA TRP A 53 3.96 -10.01 0.19
C TRP A 53 2.59 -9.30 0.06
N ILE A 54 2.51 -8.16 -0.65
CA ILE A 54 1.24 -7.47 -0.90
C ILE A 54 0.32 -8.33 -1.77
N ASP A 55 0.89 -9.02 -2.77
CA ASP A 55 0.13 -9.91 -3.65
C ASP A 55 -0.52 -11.05 -2.87
N GLN A 56 0.15 -11.51 -1.81
CA GLN A 56 -0.34 -12.58 -0.94
C GLN A 56 -1.49 -12.17 -0.01
N GLN A 57 -1.77 -10.87 0.16
CA GLN A 57 -2.89 -10.38 0.96
C GLN A 57 -4.17 -10.17 0.15
N THR A 58 -4.12 -10.33 -1.17
CA THR A 58 -5.26 -10.05 -2.06
C THR A 58 -6.03 -11.31 -2.47
N LEU A 59 -5.81 -12.44 -1.77
CA LEU A 59 -6.49 -13.73 -1.99
C LEU A 59 -7.65 -13.94 -1.02
#